data_AF-A0A8S4A2Z3-F1
#
_entry.id   AF-A0A8S4A2Z3-F1
#
_cell.length_a   1.000
_cell.length_b   1.000
_cell.length_c   1.000
_cell.angle_alpha   90.00
_cell.angle_beta   90.00
_cell.angle_gamma   90.00
#
_symmetry.space_group_name_H-M   'P 1'
#
loop_
_entity.id
_entity.type
_entity.pdbx_description
1 polymer ?
#
loop_
_entity_poly.entity_id
_entity_poly.type
_entity_poly.pdbx_seq_one_letter_code
_entity_poly.pdbx_strand_id
1 'polypeptide(L)'
;VGEKLGRMDVEKRQAVENEDYDQARLKKQQIDEYRLQIYKDLNLNDLLELPGNRHPRPINLEPIPRPISPPVKDLPRTPPRYEERTLPLRTFPVIDEFPPEADLNQEAETMSEGDLREASTAIDVFGLALVSKAYSKTWSYREDALTSVYRQMQEMPSANKEESKSVLRAAIFLVKRGIDDKVYAVFKAALALLRMILTDFVARHKVGKADISSAVETSLSNLFHKAGDTAVRNREDAKSFALEMATFPEVKQTQTVPHEFVKPFKMTLAPRHAQSRCELVEALYQKFGLKNGLTLDNVMTFNIQALQHNAGEVRDVAERLIKQMYRDHGAPVKDYLPPDDEKTRKNTLWRQLFEYFDEVDGKPSKTELKKLKAGEELKKQAEIEDLQKQLQQLREINAGKHARGKDGRQKKADMKPKSKAKNAKDDDDLSVFTVDNTCIFCGEKNESFTEEGLDLHYWKNCPMLKRCANCKQVVEIATYTDHILTECETKSNFSKCPRCTEAIARSEFDQHVADKACSAAKPGLNHCPLCHENIPSGEDGWKEHLMSKTGCKQNPRRLLAVNKPAAGTLAISHLTTPMSSGGLYRKQ
;
A
#
# COMPACT_ATOMS: atom_id res chain seq x y z
N VAL A 1 -2.49 32.65 7.34
CA VAL A 1 -3.70 31.78 7.27
C VAL A 1 -3.37 30.32 7.59
N GLY A 2 -2.55 29.65 6.78
CA GLY A 2 -2.26 28.22 6.95
C GLY A 2 -1.63 27.83 8.30
N GLU A 3 -0.70 28.65 8.82
CA GLU A 3 -0.06 28.40 10.12
C GLU A 3 -1.07 28.44 11.29
N LYS A 4 -1.99 29.40 11.28
CA LYS A 4 -3.03 29.56 12.32
C LYS A 4 -4.05 28.43 12.28
N LEU A 5 -4.48 28.02 11.09
CA LEU A 5 -5.33 26.83 10.91
C LEU A 5 -4.62 25.55 11.36
N GLY A 6 -3.32 25.40 11.02
CA GLY A 6 -2.51 24.27 11.43
C GLY A 6 -2.39 24.16 12.96
N ARG A 7 -2.17 25.29 13.65
CA ARG A 7 -2.10 25.33 15.12
C ARG A 7 -3.43 24.90 15.77
N MET A 8 -4.55 25.41 15.27
CA MET A 8 -5.89 25.06 15.77
C MET A 8 -6.24 23.58 15.49
N ASP A 9 -5.81 23.03 14.35
CA ASP A 9 -5.99 21.61 14.04
C ASP A 9 -5.15 20.70 14.95
N VAL A 10 -3.95 21.11 15.34
CA VAL A 10 -3.12 20.39 16.32
C VAL A 10 -3.76 20.43 17.71
N GLU A 11 -4.21 21.60 18.17
CA GLU A 11 -4.91 21.75 19.46
C GLU A 11 -6.20 20.91 19.52
N LYS A 12 -6.94 20.83 18.42
CA LYS A 12 -8.12 19.96 18.32
C LYS A 12 -7.76 18.49 18.45
N ARG A 13 -6.66 18.03 17.82
CA ARG A 13 -6.19 16.64 17.92
C ARG A 13 -5.75 16.31 19.34
N GLN A 14 -5.04 17.23 20.00
CA GLN A 14 -4.64 17.07 21.40
C GLN A 14 -5.86 16.94 22.34
N ALA A 15 -6.93 17.71 22.10
CA ALA A 15 -8.16 17.60 22.87
C ALA A 15 -8.87 16.25 22.68
N VAL A 16 -8.82 15.69 21.46
CA VAL A 16 -9.35 14.34 21.17
C VAL A 16 -8.53 13.24 21.86
N GLU A 17 -7.19 13.37 21.87
CA GLU A 17 -6.29 12.44 22.57
C GLU A 17 -6.49 12.45 24.09
N ASN A 18 -6.86 13.62 24.65
CA ASN A 18 -7.13 13.79 26.07
C ASN A 18 -8.60 13.49 26.46
N GLU A 19 -9.40 12.93 25.53
CA GLU A 19 -10.82 12.61 25.72
C GLU A 19 -11.72 13.83 26.07
N ASP A 20 -11.25 15.05 25.86
CA ASP A 20 -12.02 16.28 26.04
C ASP A 20 -12.74 16.65 24.73
N TYR A 21 -13.85 15.95 24.50
CA TYR A 21 -14.63 16.09 23.26
C TYR A 21 -15.34 17.44 23.14
N ASP A 22 -15.64 18.10 24.27
CA ASP A 22 -16.24 19.43 24.27
C ASP A 22 -15.25 20.49 23.77
N GLN A 23 -14.00 20.45 24.22
CA GLN A 23 -12.93 21.28 23.69
C GLN A 23 -12.64 21.00 22.21
N ALA A 24 -12.61 19.72 21.82
CA ALA A 24 -12.40 19.34 20.41
C ALA A 24 -13.51 19.89 19.50
N ARG A 25 -14.76 19.87 19.97
CA ARG A 25 -15.91 20.45 19.25
C ARG A 25 -15.78 21.97 19.11
N LEU A 26 -15.42 22.66 20.19
CA LEU A 26 -15.24 24.13 20.18
C LEU A 26 -14.12 24.54 19.22
N LYS A 27 -12.98 23.82 19.22
CA LYS A 27 -11.87 24.08 18.30
C LYS A 27 -12.25 23.84 16.85
N LYS A 28 -13.08 22.83 16.55
CA LYS A 28 -13.62 22.61 15.20
C LYS A 28 -14.47 23.80 14.74
N GLN A 29 -15.37 24.30 15.60
CA GLN A 29 -16.20 25.46 15.27
C GLN A 29 -15.34 26.70 14.98
N GLN A 30 -14.32 26.96 15.81
CA GLN A 30 -13.40 28.08 15.59
C GLN A 30 -12.61 27.96 14.28
N ILE A 31 -12.22 26.73 13.88
CA ILE A 31 -11.55 26.47 12.60
C ILE A 31 -12.48 26.80 11.43
N ASP A 32 -13.74 26.37 11.51
CA ASP A 32 -14.72 26.57 10.45
C ASP A 32 -15.13 28.04 10.32
N GLU A 33 -15.31 28.76 11.43
CA GLU A 33 -15.54 30.21 11.45
C GLU A 33 -14.34 30.97 10.86
N TYR A 34 -13.11 30.60 11.23
CA TYR A 34 -11.91 31.24 10.70
C TYR A 34 -11.74 30.96 9.20
N ARG A 35 -12.05 29.75 8.72
CA ARG A 35 -12.07 29.44 7.28
C ARG A 35 -13.10 30.29 6.54
N LEU A 36 -14.30 30.40 7.09
CA LEU A 36 -15.37 31.19 6.47
C LEU A 36 -15.01 32.68 6.39
N GLN A 37 -14.37 33.23 7.44
CA GLN A 37 -13.89 34.60 7.44
C GLN A 37 -12.82 34.81 6.37
N ILE A 38 -11.85 33.89 6.27
CA ILE A 38 -10.81 33.96 5.24
C ILE A 38 -11.39 33.86 3.82
N TYR A 39 -12.44 33.06 3.62
CA TYR A 39 -13.10 32.96 2.32
C TYR A 39 -13.82 34.25 1.92
N LYS A 40 -14.38 34.97 2.91
CA LYS A 40 -14.94 36.31 2.71
C LYS A 40 -13.84 37.34 2.44
N ASP A 41 -12.76 37.33 3.22
CA ASP A 41 -11.65 38.28 3.09
C ASP A 41 -10.90 38.12 1.75
N LEU A 42 -10.81 36.90 1.23
CA LEU A 42 -10.20 36.61 -0.08
C LEU A 42 -11.17 36.79 -1.26
N ASN A 43 -12.41 37.21 -0.99
CA ASN A 43 -13.46 37.47 -1.97
C ASN A 43 -13.55 36.37 -3.06
N LEU A 44 -13.53 35.11 -2.62
CA LEU A 44 -13.38 33.93 -3.49
C LEU A 44 -14.43 33.82 -4.60
N ASN A 45 -15.60 34.42 -4.42
CA ASN A 45 -16.67 34.45 -5.43
C ASN A 45 -16.29 35.30 -6.66
N ASP A 46 -15.52 36.37 -6.49
CA ASP A 46 -15.02 37.20 -7.61
C ASP A 46 -13.85 36.51 -8.35
N LEU A 47 -13.03 35.74 -7.63
CA LEU A 47 -11.90 34.98 -8.20
C LEU A 47 -12.33 33.74 -9.00
N LEU A 48 -13.55 33.25 -8.79
CA LEU A 48 -14.05 32.00 -9.39
C LEU A 48 -14.98 32.22 -10.60
N GLU A 49 -15.20 33.47 -11.04
CA GLU A 49 -16.02 33.85 -12.22
C GLU A 49 -17.26 32.97 -12.46
N LEU A 50 -18.07 32.70 -11.44
CA LEU A 50 -19.33 31.98 -11.61
C LEU A 50 -20.31 32.87 -12.38
N PRO A 51 -20.91 32.44 -13.51
CA PRO A 51 -21.67 33.35 -14.36
C PRO A 51 -23.06 33.58 -13.76
N GLY A 52 -23.34 34.82 -13.40
CA GLY A 52 -24.68 35.29 -13.02
C GLY A 52 -24.77 36.80 -13.10
N ASN A 53 -25.37 37.30 -14.18
CA ASN A 53 -25.76 38.70 -14.45
C ASN A 53 -24.64 39.75 -14.54
N ARG A 54 -24.12 39.94 -15.76
CA ARG A 54 -23.41 41.16 -16.15
C ARG A 54 -24.41 42.27 -16.47
N HIS A 55 -24.34 43.39 -15.74
CA HIS A 55 -24.70 44.70 -16.29
C HIS A 55 -23.48 45.28 -17.03
N PRO A 56 -23.65 45.85 -18.24
CA PRO A 56 -22.53 46.20 -19.11
C PRO A 56 -21.91 47.55 -18.73
N ARG A 57 -20.57 47.60 -18.63
CA ARG A 57 -19.82 48.83 -18.90
C ARG A 57 -19.27 48.77 -20.33
N PRO A 58 -19.46 49.81 -21.17
CA PRO A 58 -19.09 49.76 -22.57
C PRO A 58 -17.59 50.01 -22.71
N ILE A 59 -16.87 49.07 -23.31
CA ILE A 59 -15.55 49.31 -23.89
C ILE A 59 -15.74 49.33 -25.41
N ASN A 60 -15.46 50.51 -25.97
CA ASN A 60 -15.61 50.86 -27.36
C ASN A 60 -14.34 50.46 -28.12
N LEU A 61 -14.44 49.52 -29.06
CA LEU A 61 -13.40 49.25 -30.05
C LEU A 61 -14.06 49.04 -31.42
N GLU A 62 -13.65 49.90 -32.36
CA GLU A 62 -14.17 50.00 -33.73
C GLU A 62 -13.88 48.75 -34.58
N PRO A 63 -14.70 48.45 -35.62
CA PRO A 63 -14.57 47.24 -36.42
C PRO A 63 -13.74 47.43 -37.70
N ILE A 64 -12.79 46.51 -37.94
CA ILE A 64 -12.11 46.35 -39.24
C ILE A 64 -12.84 45.26 -40.06
N PRO A 65 -13.09 45.43 -41.38
CA PRO A 65 -14.04 44.60 -42.13
C PRO A 65 -13.44 43.49 -43.01
N ARG A 66 -14.23 42.40 -43.16
CA ARG A 66 -14.41 41.48 -44.33
C ARG A 66 -13.36 40.36 -44.51
N PRO A 67 -13.69 39.19 -45.14
CA PRO A 67 -14.63 39.04 -46.27
C PRO A 67 -15.61 37.85 -46.28
N ILE A 68 -16.57 38.01 -47.19
CA ILE A 68 -17.76 37.21 -47.52
C ILE A 68 -17.40 36.02 -48.42
N SER A 69 -18.12 34.90 -48.28
CA SER A 69 -18.22 33.79 -49.25
C SER A 69 -19.50 32.95 -48.99
N PRO A 70 -20.06 32.23 -49.99
CA PRO A 70 -21.47 32.34 -50.42
C PRO A 70 -22.45 31.25 -49.92
N PRO A 71 -23.75 31.31 -50.30
CA PRO A 71 -24.85 30.60 -49.63
C PRO A 71 -25.12 29.21 -50.19
N VAL A 72 -25.62 28.29 -49.36
CA VAL A 72 -26.17 27.00 -49.81
C VAL A 72 -27.52 26.71 -49.15
N LYS A 73 -28.57 27.04 -49.91
CA LYS A 73 -29.89 26.42 -50.12
C LYS A 73 -30.57 25.65 -48.98
N ASP A 74 -31.69 26.22 -48.56
CA ASP A 74 -32.82 25.59 -47.87
C ASP A 74 -33.40 24.38 -48.64
N LEU A 75 -33.88 23.38 -47.89
CA LEU A 75 -35.20 22.75 -48.05
C LEU A 75 -35.56 21.96 -46.75
N PRO A 76 -36.86 21.75 -46.45
CA PRO A 76 -37.40 21.79 -45.09
C PRO A 76 -37.78 20.42 -44.51
N ARG A 77 -37.83 20.32 -43.18
CA ARG A 77 -38.83 19.48 -42.47
C ARG A 77 -38.86 19.83 -40.98
N THR A 78 -40.03 20.28 -40.54
CA THR A 78 -40.40 20.53 -39.14
C THR A 78 -40.50 19.23 -38.33
N PRO A 79 -40.17 19.29 -37.03
CA PRO A 79 -40.99 18.64 -36.01
C PRO A 79 -41.61 19.66 -35.05
N PRO A 80 -42.68 19.27 -34.32
CA PRO A 80 -43.60 20.19 -33.68
C PRO A 80 -43.05 20.82 -32.39
N ARG A 81 -43.55 22.04 -32.17
CA ARG A 81 -43.51 22.87 -30.97
C ARG A 81 -43.88 22.06 -29.72
N TYR A 82 -42.94 21.90 -28.79
CA TYR A 82 -43.28 21.59 -27.40
C TYR A 82 -43.30 22.90 -26.61
N GLU A 83 -44.33 23.07 -25.80
CA GLU A 83 -44.54 24.22 -24.93
C GLU A 83 -43.43 24.32 -23.88
N GLU A 84 -42.96 25.55 -23.68
CA GLU A 84 -42.07 25.97 -22.61
C GLU A 84 -42.82 25.89 -21.27
N ARG A 85 -42.84 24.70 -20.67
CA ARG A 85 -43.25 24.54 -19.27
C ARG A 85 -42.04 24.75 -18.39
N THR A 86 -41.94 25.94 -17.82
CA THR A 86 -41.03 26.28 -16.73
C THR A 86 -41.12 25.21 -15.64
N LEU A 87 -40.00 24.53 -15.39
CA LEU A 87 -39.85 23.68 -14.22
C LEU A 87 -39.73 24.59 -12.99
N PRO A 88 -40.50 24.33 -11.91
CA PRO A 88 -40.44 25.17 -10.72
C PRO A 88 -39.06 25.05 -10.07
N LEU A 89 -38.49 26.19 -9.73
CA LEU A 89 -37.35 26.30 -8.81
C LEU A 89 -37.72 25.55 -7.53
N ARG A 90 -37.10 24.40 -7.28
CA ARG A 90 -37.10 23.80 -5.95
C ARG A 90 -36.26 24.72 -5.07
N THR A 91 -36.93 25.53 -4.26
CA THR A 91 -36.36 26.10 -3.05
C THR A 91 -35.87 24.91 -2.20
N PHE A 92 -34.57 24.86 -1.95
CA PHE A 92 -34.05 23.98 -0.92
C PHE A 92 -34.59 24.50 0.43
N PRO A 93 -35.29 23.69 1.22
CA PRO A 93 -35.49 24.05 2.62
C PRO A 93 -34.12 24.06 3.28
N VAL A 94 -33.80 25.18 3.93
CA VAL A 94 -32.73 25.24 4.92
C VAL A 94 -33.12 24.25 6.02
N ILE A 95 -32.45 23.10 6.08
CA ILE A 95 -32.56 22.19 7.21
C ILE A 95 -31.59 22.73 8.26
N ASP A 96 -32.08 23.65 9.08
CA ASP A 96 -31.44 24.10 10.32
C ASP A 96 -32.11 23.40 11.50
N GLU A 97 -32.21 22.07 11.44
CA GLU A 97 -32.65 21.25 12.55
C GLU A 97 -31.63 20.12 12.77
N PHE A 98 -30.98 20.19 13.92
CA PHE A 98 -30.31 19.05 14.53
C PHE A 98 -31.25 17.83 14.51
N PRO A 99 -30.74 16.60 14.36
CA PRO A 99 -31.59 15.42 14.54
C PRO A 99 -32.25 15.52 15.92
N PRO A 100 -33.59 15.46 16.02
CA PRO A 100 -34.23 15.38 17.32
C PRO A 100 -33.69 14.14 18.03
N GLU A 101 -33.45 14.25 19.33
CA GLU A 101 -33.18 13.09 20.18
C GLU A 101 -34.23 12.02 19.90
N ALA A 102 -33.80 10.77 19.70
CA ALA A 102 -34.67 9.69 19.28
C ALA A 102 -35.83 9.53 20.27
N ASP A 103 -37.05 9.84 19.82
CA ASP A 103 -38.28 9.47 20.54
C ASP A 103 -38.40 7.95 20.52
N LEU A 104 -38.10 7.32 21.66
CA LEU A 104 -38.10 5.87 21.84
C LEU A 104 -39.48 5.22 21.62
N ASN A 105 -40.55 6.03 21.41
CA ASN A 105 -41.92 5.58 21.20
C ASN A 105 -42.39 5.60 19.73
N GLN A 106 -41.55 5.99 18.77
CA GLN A 106 -41.94 5.96 17.36
C GLN A 106 -41.72 4.55 16.78
N GLU A 107 -42.79 3.91 16.28
CA GLU A 107 -42.70 2.58 15.67
C GLU A 107 -41.72 2.57 14.49
N ALA A 108 -40.91 1.50 14.40
CA ALA A 108 -39.97 1.32 13.29
C ALA A 108 -40.72 1.29 11.96
N GLU A 109 -40.10 1.82 10.91
CA GLU A 109 -40.69 1.84 9.59
C GLU A 109 -41.02 0.43 9.07
N THR A 110 -42.01 0.32 8.19
CA THR A 110 -42.43 -0.95 7.61
C THR A 110 -41.31 -1.58 6.77
N MET A 111 -41.00 -2.84 7.04
CA MET A 111 -40.05 -3.62 6.25
C MET A 111 -40.53 -3.82 4.81
N SER A 112 -39.59 -3.95 3.85
CA SER A 112 -39.95 -4.32 2.48
C SER A 112 -40.44 -5.78 2.40
N GLU A 113 -41.22 -6.14 1.37
CA GLU A 113 -41.63 -7.53 1.16
C GLU A 113 -40.44 -8.50 1.04
N GLY A 114 -39.33 -8.04 0.44
CA GLY A 114 -38.11 -8.83 0.32
C GLY A 114 -37.49 -9.11 1.69
N ASP A 115 -37.38 -8.09 2.53
CA ASP A 115 -36.85 -8.19 3.89
C ASP A 115 -37.74 -9.07 4.78
N LEU A 116 -39.07 -8.97 4.65
CA LEU A 116 -40.01 -9.82 5.37
C LEU A 116 -39.84 -11.30 5.03
N ARG A 117 -39.63 -11.62 3.75
CA ARG A 117 -39.38 -13.01 3.31
C ARG A 117 -38.04 -13.52 3.80
N GLU A 118 -36.98 -12.70 3.70
CA GLU A 118 -35.64 -13.08 4.17
C GLU A 118 -35.62 -13.32 5.68
N ALA A 119 -36.30 -12.46 6.45
CA ALA A 119 -36.30 -12.50 7.90
C ALA A 119 -37.42 -13.36 8.50
N SER A 120 -38.19 -14.13 7.71
CA SER A 120 -39.38 -14.86 8.19
C SER A 120 -39.10 -15.68 9.46
N THR A 121 -38.02 -16.46 9.47
CA THR A 121 -37.68 -17.28 10.65
C THR A 121 -37.32 -16.44 11.87
N ALA A 122 -36.65 -15.30 11.68
CA ALA A 122 -36.36 -14.38 12.77
C ALA A 122 -37.63 -13.69 13.29
N ILE A 123 -38.59 -13.40 12.41
CA ILE A 123 -39.90 -12.84 12.74
C ILE A 123 -40.71 -13.85 13.55
N ASP A 124 -40.73 -15.11 13.15
CA ASP A 124 -41.44 -16.18 13.86
C ASP A 124 -40.90 -16.39 15.28
N VAL A 125 -39.61 -16.13 15.50
CA VAL A 125 -38.93 -16.31 16.79
C VAL A 125 -39.00 -15.08 17.69
N PHE A 126 -38.61 -13.91 17.17
CA PHE A 126 -38.45 -12.68 17.98
C PHE A 126 -39.60 -11.68 17.80
N GLY A 127 -40.53 -11.96 16.89
CA GLY A 127 -41.66 -11.10 16.56
C GLY A 127 -41.33 -10.01 15.55
N LEU A 128 -42.35 -9.63 14.77
CA LEU A 128 -42.23 -8.65 13.69
C LEU A 128 -41.71 -7.29 14.19
N ALA A 129 -42.20 -6.79 15.33
CA ALA A 129 -41.82 -5.48 15.84
C ALA A 129 -40.32 -5.37 16.15
N LEU A 130 -39.74 -6.41 16.77
CA LEU A 130 -38.31 -6.44 17.09
C LEU A 130 -37.48 -6.52 15.81
N VAL A 131 -37.87 -7.39 14.88
CA VAL A 131 -37.12 -7.57 13.63
C VAL A 131 -37.20 -6.32 12.75
N SER A 132 -38.35 -5.62 12.71
CA SER A 132 -38.46 -4.33 12.03
C SER A 132 -37.47 -3.30 12.57
N LYS A 133 -37.28 -3.23 13.89
CA LYS A 133 -36.24 -2.37 14.50
C LYS A 133 -34.83 -2.73 14.01
N ALA A 134 -34.51 -4.02 13.86
CA ALA A 134 -33.22 -4.48 13.34
C ALA A 134 -33.00 -4.11 11.85
N TYR A 135 -34.06 -3.82 11.11
CA TYR A 135 -34.02 -3.36 9.71
C TYR A 135 -34.15 -1.85 9.56
N SER A 136 -34.41 -1.11 10.64
CA SER A 136 -34.63 0.34 10.59
C SER A 136 -33.39 1.10 10.11
N LYS A 137 -33.62 2.19 9.38
CA LYS A 137 -32.61 3.20 9.01
C LYS A 137 -32.06 3.91 10.24
N THR A 138 -32.83 3.97 11.32
CA THR A 138 -32.42 4.56 12.60
C THR A 138 -31.48 3.59 13.33
N TRP A 139 -30.22 3.98 13.50
CA TRP A 139 -29.19 3.10 14.06
C TRP A 139 -29.44 2.71 15.52
N SER A 140 -30.03 3.60 16.33
CA SER A 140 -30.37 3.32 17.72
C SER A 140 -31.43 2.22 17.84
N TYR A 141 -32.37 2.14 16.89
CA TYR A 141 -33.34 1.04 16.83
C TYR A 141 -32.67 -0.29 16.49
N ARG A 142 -31.67 -0.30 15.61
CA ARG A 142 -30.92 -1.51 15.28
C ARG A 142 -30.09 -2.00 16.47
N GLU A 143 -29.46 -1.08 17.20
CA GLU A 143 -28.75 -1.39 18.44
C GLU A 143 -29.70 -1.93 19.53
N ASP A 144 -30.84 -1.26 19.75
CA ASP A 144 -31.87 -1.68 20.70
C ASP A 144 -32.43 -3.06 20.34
N ALA A 145 -32.63 -3.36 19.05
CA ALA A 145 -33.10 -4.66 18.61
C ALA A 145 -32.12 -5.77 18.98
N LEU A 146 -30.81 -5.60 18.71
CA LEU A 146 -29.79 -6.58 19.08
C LEU A 146 -29.67 -6.74 20.60
N THR A 147 -29.78 -5.64 21.34
CA THR A 147 -29.77 -5.66 22.82
C THR A 147 -31.03 -6.32 23.39
N SER A 148 -32.17 -6.16 22.72
CA SER A 148 -33.43 -6.83 23.09
C SER A 148 -33.36 -8.33 22.82
N VAL A 149 -32.78 -8.76 21.69
CA VAL A 149 -32.50 -10.17 21.42
C VAL A 149 -31.56 -10.76 22.47
N TYR A 150 -30.51 -10.01 22.86
CA TYR A 150 -29.62 -10.40 23.94
C TYR A 150 -30.40 -10.70 25.23
N ARG A 151 -31.26 -9.77 25.67
CA ARG A 151 -32.06 -9.94 26.90
C ARG A 151 -33.02 -11.13 26.79
N GLN A 152 -33.77 -11.22 25.68
CA GLN A 152 -34.71 -12.33 25.47
C GLN A 152 -34.02 -13.69 25.50
N MET A 153 -32.84 -13.82 24.87
CA MET A 153 -32.07 -15.07 24.91
C MET A 153 -31.46 -15.34 26.29
N GLN A 154 -31.06 -14.29 27.03
CA GLN A 154 -30.51 -14.41 28.36
C GLN A 154 -31.56 -14.88 29.38
N GLU A 155 -32.80 -14.39 29.25
CA GLU A 155 -33.94 -14.72 30.12
C GLU A 155 -34.68 -16.01 29.71
N MET A 156 -34.33 -16.57 28.54
CA MET A 156 -34.95 -17.79 28.04
C MET A 156 -34.77 -18.95 29.04
N PRO A 157 -35.85 -19.58 29.53
CA PRO A 157 -35.76 -20.75 30.39
C PRO A 157 -35.20 -21.94 29.60
N SER A 158 -34.80 -23.02 30.29
CA SER A 158 -34.33 -24.25 29.65
C SER A 158 -35.38 -24.79 28.67
N ALA A 159 -35.25 -24.39 27.41
CA ALA A 159 -36.17 -24.70 26.34
C ALA A 159 -35.96 -26.11 25.79
N ASN A 160 -36.90 -26.57 24.97
CA ASN A 160 -36.70 -27.80 24.22
C ASN A 160 -35.57 -27.61 23.19
N LYS A 161 -34.88 -28.70 22.82
CA LYS A 161 -33.68 -28.63 21.95
C LYS A 161 -33.95 -28.00 20.58
N GLU A 162 -35.15 -28.16 20.03
CA GLU A 162 -35.47 -27.65 18.69
C GLU A 162 -35.74 -26.15 18.72
N GLU A 163 -36.42 -25.68 19.76
CA GLU A 163 -36.64 -24.27 20.03
C GLU A 163 -35.32 -23.54 20.26
N SER A 164 -34.39 -24.09 21.06
CA SER A 164 -33.06 -23.50 21.24
C SER A 164 -32.27 -23.39 19.93
N LYS A 165 -32.42 -24.36 19.00
CA LYS A 165 -31.79 -24.27 17.68
C LYS A 165 -32.45 -23.21 16.80
N SER A 166 -33.78 -23.13 16.82
CA SER A 166 -34.52 -22.10 16.07
C SER A 166 -34.10 -20.70 16.52
N VAL A 167 -34.07 -20.48 17.84
CA VAL A 167 -33.61 -19.22 18.46
C VAL A 167 -32.17 -18.90 18.10
N LEU A 168 -31.27 -19.89 18.18
CA LEU A 168 -29.88 -19.72 17.79
C LEU A 168 -29.75 -19.26 16.32
N ARG A 169 -30.43 -19.94 15.39
CA ARG A 169 -30.35 -19.62 13.96
C ARG A 169 -30.92 -18.23 13.66
N ALA A 170 -32.06 -17.89 14.26
CA ALA A 170 -32.66 -16.56 14.15
C ALA A 170 -31.74 -15.46 14.71
N ALA A 171 -31.09 -15.70 15.86
CA ALA A 171 -30.18 -14.75 16.46
C ALA A 171 -28.92 -14.55 15.62
N ILE A 172 -28.32 -15.64 15.11
CA ILE A 172 -27.15 -15.59 14.23
C ILE A 172 -27.47 -14.85 12.93
N PHE A 173 -28.69 -14.99 12.40
CA PHE A 173 -29.16 -14.20 11.25
C PHE A 173 -29.11 -12.69 11.53
N LEU A 174 -29.60 -12.24 12.69
CA LEU A 174 -29.55 -10.83 13.09
C LEU A 174 -28.13 -10.36 13.43
N VAL A 175 -27.32 -11.19 14.09
CA VAL A 175 -25.90 -10.93 14.36
C VAL A 175 -25.13 -10.70 13.07
N LYS A 176 -25.34 -11.52 12.04
CA LYS A 176 -24.72 -11.35 10.72
C LYS A 176 -24.95 -9.94 10.18
N ARG A 177 -26.20 -9.46 10.24
CA ARG A 177 -26.55 -8.10 9.80
C ARG A 177 -25.90 -7.03 10.66
N GLY A 178 -25.88 -7.22 11.98
CA GLY A 178 -25.24 -6.31 12.92
C GLY A 178 -23.71 -6.22 12.75
N ILE A 179 -23.04 -7.33 12.41
CA ILE A 179 -21.59 -7.34 12.16
C ILE A 179 -21.23 -6.49 10.93
N ASP A 180 -22.05 -6.56 9.87
CA ASP A 180 -21.85 -5.78 8.65
C ASP A 180 -22.34 -4.32 8.76
N ASP A 181 -22.87 -3.90 9.92
CA ASP A 181 -23.34 -2.52 10.11
C ASP A 181 -22.19 -1.50 10.03
N LYS A 182 -22.49 -0.34 9.45
CA LYS A 182 -21.54 0.76 9.30
C LYS A 182 -21.38 1.55 10.60
N VAL A 183 -22.41 1.54 11.45
CA VAL A 183 -22.41 2.24 12.73
C VAL A 183 -21.76 1.36 13.78
N TYR A 184 -20.67 1.85 14.37
CA TYR A 184 -19.86 1.10 15.32
C TYR A 184 -20.65 0.60 16.55
N ALA A 185 -21.60 1.39 17.08
CA ALA A 185 -22.42 0.98 18.22
C ALA A 185 -23.24 -0.29 17.92
N VAL A 186 -23.88 -0.37 16.74
CA VAL A 186 -24.63 -1.55 16.29
C VAL A 186 -23.70 -2.75 16.11
N PHE A 187 -22.53 -2.55 15.50
CA PHE A 187 -21.50 -3.58 15.38
C PHE A 187 -21.08 -4.14 16.76
N LYS A 188 -20.89 -3.28 17.76
CA LYS A 188 -20.54 -3.70 19.12
C LYS A 188 -21.66 -4.46 19.81
N ALA A 189 -22.91 -4.04 19.66
CA ALA A 189 -24.06 -4.78 20.16
C ALA A 189 -24.13 -6.18 19.52
N ALA A 190 -23.83 -6.30 18.22
CA ALA A 190 -23.79 -7.60 17.54
C ALA A 190 -22.69 -8.51 18.10
N LEU A 191 -21.48 -7.98 18.38
CA LEU A 191 -20.40 -8.74 19.01
C LEU A 191 -20.75 -9.17 20.45
N ALA A 192 -21.43 -8.31 21.21
CA ALA A 192 -21.86 -8.63 22.57
C ALA A 192 -22.90 -9.76 22.56
N LEU A 193 -23.86 -9.71 21.64
CA LEU A 193 -24.83 -10.78 21.41
C LEU A 193 -24.14 -12.08 21.00
N LEU A 194 -23.26 -12.05 20.00
CA LEU A 194 -22.53 -13.24 19.55
C LEU A 194 -21.69 -13.86 20.67
N ARG A 195 -21.05 -13.04 21.51
CA ARG A 195 -20.28 -13.50 22.66
C ARG A 195 -21.17 -14.26 23.64
N MET A 196 -22.30 -13.68 24.05
CA MET A 196 -23.23 -14.33 24.98
C MET A 196 -23.75 -15.65 24.38
N ILE A 197 -24.08 -15.65 23.08
CA ILE A 197 -24.50 -16.86 22.38
C ILE A 197 -23.44 -17.97 22.53
N LEU A 198 -22.18 -17.68 22.19
CA LEU A 198 -21.11 -18.70 22.10
C LEU A 198 -20.48 -19.07 23.45
N THR A 199 -20.67 -18.26 24.50
CA THR A 199 -20.06 -18.50 25.82
C THR A 199 -21.05 -19.01 26.86
N ASP A 200 -22.34 -18.68 26.72
CA ASP A 200 -23.34 -18.94 27.74
C ASP A 200 -24.55 -19.69 27.17
N PHE A 201 -25.23 -19.13 26.16
CA PHE A 201 -26.45 -19.75 25.60
C PHE A 201 -26.22 -21.18 25.11
N VAL A 202 -25.16 -21.42 24.33
CA VAL A 202 -24.87 -22.76 23.77
C VAL A 202 -24.61 -23.80 24.88
N ALA A 203 -23.93 -23.40 25.96
CA ALA A 203 -23.62 -24.29 27.08
C ALA A 203 -24.87 -24.56 27.92
N ARG A 204 -25.61 -23.50 28.27
CA ARG A 204 -26.79 -23.54 29.12
C ARG A 204 -27.91 -24.39 28.50
N HIS A 205 -28.15 -24.24 27.20
CA HIS A 205 -29.17 -24.98 26.46
C HIS A 205 -28.66 -26.29 25.84
N LYS A 206 -27.39 -26.66 26.10
CA LYS A 206 -26.76 -27.89 25.59
C LYS A 206 -26.94 -28.05 24.07
N VAL A 207 -26.67 -26.97 23.34
CA VAL A 207 -26.75 -26.94 21.88
C VAL A 207 -25.74 -27.93 21.30
N GLY A 208 -26.13 -28.65 20.24
CA GLY A 208 -25.27 -29.64 19.61
C GLY A 208 -24.08 -29.02 18.88
N LYS A 209 -22.95 -29.75 18.83
CA LYS A 209 -21.71 -29.29 18.18
C LYS A 209 -21.91 -28.85 16.73
N ALA A 210 -22.77 -29.53 15.96
CA ALA A 210 -23.05 -29.18 14.58
C ALA A 210 -23.70 -27.79 14.43
N ASP A 211 -24.63 -27.44 15.31
CA ASP A 211 -25.28 -26.13 15.30
C ASP A 211 -24.30 -25.03 15.78
N ILE A 212 -23.42 -25.33 16.74
CA ILE A 212 -22.33 -24.44 17.17
C ILE A 212 -21.37 -24.17 16.02
N SER A 213 -20.94 -25.22 15.30
CA SER A 213 -20.07 -25.10 14.13
C SER A 213 -20.71 -24.22 13.05
N SER A 214 -21.99 -24.43 12.72
CA SER A 214 -22.71 -23.63 11.73
C SER A 214 -22.83 -22.15 12.12
N ALA A 215 -23.08 -21.87 13.40
CA ALA A 215 -23.09 -20.51 13.93
C ALA A 215 -21.71 -19.85 13.80
N VAL A 216 -20.65 -20.57 14.18
CA VAL A 216 -19.26 -20.11 14.09
C VAL A 216 -18.83 -19.85 12.65
N GLU A 217 -19.12 -20.76 11.72
CA GLU A 217 -18.81 -20.61 10.29
C GLU A 217 -19.45 -19.34 9.71
N THR A 218 -20.74 -19.15 10.00
CA THR A 218 -21.49 -17.98 9.52
C THR A 218 -20.89 -16.70 10.08
N SER A 219 -20.74 -16.62 11.41
CA SER A 219 -20.21 -15.41 12.05
C SER A 219 -18.76 -15.11 11.68
N LEU A 220 -17.90 -16.13 11.56
CA LEU A 220 -16.51 -15.95 11.13
C LEU A 220 -16.43 -15.41 9.71
N SER A 221 -17.25 -15.91 8.78
CA SER A 221 -17.29 -15.38 7.41
C SER A 221 -17.55 -13.86 7.40
N ASN A 222 -18.48 -13.38 8.23
CA ASN A 222 -18.76 -11.94 8.36
C ASN A 222 -17.62 -11.18 9.06
N LEU A 223 -17.04 -11.75 10.11
CA LEU A 223 -15.89 -11.15 10.80
C LEU A 223 -14.66 -11.04 9.90
N PHE A 224 -14.41 -12.02 9.02
CA PHE A 224 -13.32 -11.95 8.04
C PHE A 224 -13.52 -10.82 7.03
N HIS A 225 -14.76 -10.59 6.60
CA HIS A 225 -15.09 -9.44 5.78
C HIS A 225 -14.87 -8.14 6.56
N LYS A 226 -15.38 -8.06 7.79
CA LYS A 226 -15.23 -6.89 8.68
C LYS A 226 -13.78 -6.60 9.08
N ALA A 227 -12.92 -7.61 9.12
CA ALA A 227 -11.48 -7.44 9.32
C ALA A 227 -10.80 -6.69 8.16
N GLY A 228 -11.44 -6.56 6.99
CA GLY A 228 -10.98 -5.72 5.89
C GLY A 228 -11.60 -4.31 5.85
N ASP A 229 -12.31 -3.88 6.89
CA ASP A 229 -13.02 -2.58 6.94
C ASP A 229 -12.04 -1.40 6.85
N THR A 230 -12.50 -0.29 6.24
CA THR A 230 -11.76 0.98 6.17
C THR A 230 -11.59 1.61 7.54
N ALA A 231 -12.59 1.46 8.42
CA ALA A 231 -12.53 1.92 9.79
C ALA A 231 -11.62 1.02 10.61
N VAL A 232 -10.48 1.57 11.03
CA VAL A 232 -9.46 0.88 11.84
C VAL A 232 -10.08 0.21 13.06
N ARG A 233 -10.94 0.93 13.79
CA ARG A 233 -11.59 0.41 15.00
C ARG A 233 -12.45 -0.83 14.74
N ASN A 234 -13.22 -0.84 13.64
CA ASN A 234 -14.03 -2.00 13.26
C ASN A 234 -13.14 -3.21 12.96
N ARG A 235 -12.07 -2.97 12.20
CA ARG A 235 -11.13 -4.02 11.81
C ARG A 235 -10.46 -4.67 13.01
N GLU A 236 -9.89 -3.87 13.91
CA GLU A 236 -9.13 -4.41 15.05
C GLU A 236 -10.05 -5.18 16.00
N ASP A 237 -11.27 -4.67 16.26
CA ASP A 237 -12.26 -5.38 17.08
C ASP A 237 -12.74 -6.67 16.41
N ALA A 238 -12.95 -6.67 15.09
CA ALA A 238 -13.32 -7.88 14.35
C ALA A 238 -12.21 -8.93 14.40
N LYS A 239 -10.95 -8.52 14.21
CA LYS A 239 -9.79 -9.43 14.29
C LYS A 239 -9.63 -10.02 15.69
N SER A 240 -9.70 -9.17 16.71
CA SER A 240 -9.60 -9.56 18.11
C SER A 240 -10.70 -10.57 18.48
N PHE A 241 -11.95 -10.28 18.12
CA PHE A 241 -13.08 -11.16 18.40
C PHE A 241 -12.96 -12.50 17.65
N ALA A 242 -12.57 -12.50 16.38
CA ALA A 242 -12.39 -13.74 15.61
C ALA A 242 -11.33 -14.67 16.23
N LEU A 243 -10.23 -14.11 16.74
CA LEU A 243 -9.19 -14.86 17.47
C LEU A 243 -9.66 -15.33 18.85
N GLU A 244 -10.50 -14.53 19.51
CA GLU A 244 -11.06 -14.87 20.81
C GLU A 244 -12.06 -16.04 20.74
N MET A 245 -12.82 -16.16 19.65
CA MET A 245 -13.76 -17.28 19.43
C MET A 245 -13.08 -18.65 19.58
N ALA A 246 -11.80 -18.78 19.21
CA ALA A 246 -11.03 -20.02 19.38
C ALA A 246 -10.78 -20.41 20.85
N THR A 247 -10.99 -19.48 21.79
CA THR A 247 -10.78 -19.70 23.23
C THR A 247 -12.05 -20.10 23.98
N PHE A 248 -13.23 -19.93 23.38
CA PHE A 248 -14.49 -20.25 24.05
C PHE A 248 -14.63 -21.77 24.24
N PRO A 249 -14.99 -22.27 25.44
CA PRO A 249 -14.92 -23.70 25.76
C PRO A 249 -15.68 -24.62 24.79
N GLU A 250 -16.94 -24.28 24.49
CA GLU A 250 -17.78 -25.08 23.60
C GLU A 250 -17.35 -24.99 22.14
N VAL A 251 -16.86 -23.82 21.71
CA VAL A 251 -16.35 -23.59 20.34
C VAL A 251 -15.01 -24.29 20.12
N LYS A 252 -14.10 -24.24 21.11
CA LYS A 252 -12.79 -24.89 21.02
C LYS A 252 -12.91 -26.40 20.77
N GLN A 253 -13.93 -27.03 21.34
CA GLN A 253 -14.18 -28.47 21.15
C GLN A 253 -14.63 -28.85 19.74
N THR A 254 -15.15 -27.91 18.95
CA THR A 254 -15.57 -28.19 17.57
C THR A 254 -14.41 -28.10 16.58
N GLN A 255 -13.30 -27.47 16.96
CA GLN A 255 -12.14 -27.17 16.09
C GLN A 255 -12.50 -26.36 14.82
N THR A 256 -13.71 -25.82 14.73
CA THR A 256 -14.22 -25.12 13.54
C THR A 256 -13.44 -23.84 13.26
N VAL A 257 -13.05 -23.09 14.31
CA VAL A 257 -12.37 -21.80 14.14
C VAL A 257 -11.03 -21.95 13.39
N PRO A 258 -10.09 -22.82 13.81
CA PRO A 258 -8.87 -23.06 13.03
C PRO A 258 -9.10 -23.47 11.58
N HIS A 259 -10.05 -24.37 11.31
CA HIS A 259 -10.35 -24.84 9.96
C HIS A 259 -10.88 -23.71 9.06
N GLU A 260 -11.72 -22.81 9.57
CA GLU A 260 -12.20 -21.67 8.79
C GLU A 260 -11.14 -20.56 8.60
N PHE A 261 -10.18 -20.43 9.53
CA PHE A 261 -9.05 -19.51 9.37
C PHE A 261 -8.14 -19.92 8.20
N VAL A 262 -7.78 -21.21 8.12
CA VAL A 262 -6.88 -21.74 7.08
C VAL A 262 -7.58 -22.13 5.78
N LYS A 263 -8.89 -21.85 5.67
CA LYS A 263 -9.64 -22.08 4.43
C LYS A 263 -9.10 -21.17 3.33
N PRO A 264 -8.72 -21.71 2.17
CA PRO A 264 -8.16 -20.89 1.11
C PRO A 264 -9.18 -19.88 0.58
N PHE A 265 -8.71 -18.66 0.32
CA PHE A 265 -9.55 -17.60 -0.25
C PHE A 265 -9.40 -17.52 -1.77
N LYS A 266 -10.42 -16.96 -2.44
CA LYS A 266 -10.37 -16.72 -3.89
C LYS A 266 -9.29 -15.69 -4.23
N MET A 267 -8.49 -15.94 -5.26
CA MET A 267 -7.45 -14.99 -5.73
C MET A 267 -8.02 -13.67 -6.27
N THR A 268 -9.33 -13.59 -6.46
CA THR A 268 -10.05 -12.36 -6.82
C THR A 268 -10.44 -11.52 -5.61
N LEU A 269 -10.16 -11.97 -4.39
CA LEU A 269 -10.47 -11.24 -3.17
C LEU A 269 -9.64 -9.94 -3.12
N ALA A 270 -10.26 -8.84 -2.70
CA ALA A 270 -9.58 -7.55 -2.66
C ALA A 270 -8.34 -7.61 -1.72
N PRO A 271 -7.20 -6.97 -2.10
CA PRO A 271 -5.93 -7.10 -1.38
C PRO A 271 -6.02 -6.91 0.13
N ARG A 272 -6.74 -5.88 0.59
CA ARG A 272 -6.92 -5.59 2.02
C ARG A 272 -7.60 -6.73 2.79
N HIS A 273 -8.61 -7.37 2.19
CA HIS A 273 -9.31 -8.49 2.80
C HIS A 273 -8.44 -9.75 2.81
N ALA A 274 -7.70 -9.99 1.72
CA ALA A 274 -6.74 -11.09 1.63
C ALA A 274 -5.60 -10.93 2.65
N GLN A 275 -5.05 -9.72 2.79
CA GLN A 275 -4.03 -9.40 3.78
C GLN A 275 -4.55 -9.66 5.21
N SER A 276 -5.76 -9.16 5.51
CA SER A 276 -6.38 -9.36 6.83
C SER A 276 -6.63 -10.83 7.16
N ARG A 277 -6.94 -11.66 6.15
CA ARG A 277 -7.03 -13.11 6.30
C ARG A 277 -5.69 -13.74 6.64
N CYS A 278 -4.61 -13.35 5.95
CA CYS A 278 -3.26 -13.84 6.24
C CYS A 278 -2.80 -13.43 7.64
N GLU A 279 -3.02 -12.18 8.05
CA GLU A 279 -2.66 -11.67 9.39
C GLU A 279 -3.43 -12.41 10.49
N LEU A 280 -4.70 -12.78 10.24
CA LEU A 280 -5.47 -13.58 11.17
C LEU A 280 -4.92 -15.00 11.34
N VAL A 281 -4.49 -15.65 10.25
CA VAL A 281 -3.85 -16.97 10.32
C VAL A 281 -2.51 -16.88 11.06
N GLU A 282 -1.71 -15.84 10.78
CA GLU A 282 -0.46 -15.57 11.49
C GLU A 282 -0.69 -15.38 13.00
N ALA A 283 -1.64 -14.52 13.39
CA ALA A 283 -1.96 -14.29 14.79
C ALA A 283 -2.52 -15.54 15.48
N LEU A 284 -3.32 -16.35 14.77
CA LEU A 284 -3.83 -17.62 15.29
C LEU A 284 -2.69 -18.62 15.52
N TYR A 285 -1.75 -18.73 14.57
CA TYR A 285 -0.56 -19.57 14.70
C TYR A 285 0.34 -19.10 15.87
N GLN A 286 0.60 -17.80 16.00
CA GLN A 286 1.38 -17.25 17.11
C GLN A 286 0.76 -17.55 18.47
N LYS A 287 -0.58 -17.54 18.55
CA LYS A 287 -1.31 -17.77 19.82
C LYS A 287 -1.42 -19.24 20.20
N PHE A 288 -1.58 -20.14 19.24
CA PHE A 288 -1.90 -21.56 19.52
C PHE A 288 -0.85 -22.57 19.02
N GLY A 289 0.03 -22.17 18.10
CA GLY A 289 0.91 -23.06 17.35
C GLY A 289 0.14 -24.10 16.53
N LEU A 290 0.79 -25.22 16.21
CA LEU A 290 0.15 -26.38 15.55
C LEU A 290 -0.65 -27.23 16.55
N LYS A 291 -1.67 -26.64 17.17
CA LYS A 291 -2.57 -27.30 18.12
C LYS A 291 -4.03 -26.95 17.83
N ASN A 292 -4.95 -27.68 18.44
CA ASN A 292 -6.40 -27.42 18.41
C ASN A 292 -7.04 -27.38 17.01
N GLY A 293 -6.49 -28.06 16.00
CA GLY A 293 -7.01 -28.10 14.63
C GLY A 293 -6.09 -27.43 13.59
N LEU A 294 -5.09 -26.65 14.04
CA LEU A 294 -4.00 -26.22 13.16
C LEU A 294 -3.00 -27.35 12.98
N THR A 295 -2.63 -27.60 11.73
CA THR A 295 -1.66 -28.62 11.34
C THR A 295 -0.64 -27.99 10.39
N LEU A 296 0.54 -28.61 10.28
CA LEU A 296 1.55 -28.15 9.34
C LEU A 296 0.96 -28.07 7.92
N ASP A 297 0.21 -29.11 7.54
CA ASP A 297 -0.44 -29.24 6.25
C ASP A 297 -1.40 -28.08 5.93
N ASN A 298 -2.43 -27.88 6.76
CA ASN A 298 -3.44 -26.88 6.45
C ASN A 298 -2.91 -25.44 6.46
N VAL A 299 -1.98 -25.11 7.36
CA VAL A 299 -1.37 -23.78 7.41
C VAL A 299 -0.43 -23.59 6.22
N MET A 300 0.39 -24.58 5.86
CA MET A 300 1.28 -24.46 4.71
C MET A 300 0.48 -24.39 3.40
N THR A 301 -0.51 -25.25 3.17
CA THR A 301 -1.36 -25.18 1.97
C THR A 301 -2.00 -23.80 1.80
N PHE A 302 -2.52 -23.22 2.90
CA PHE A 302 -3.05 -21.86 2.89
C PHE A 302 -1.99 -20.83 2.47
N ASN A 303 -0.80 -20.87 3.07
CA ASN A 303 0.26 -19.90 2.80
C ASN A 303 0.83 -20.02 1.39
N ILE A 304 0.99 -21.24 0.85
CA ILE A 304 1.45 -21.44 -0.53
C ILE A 304 0.47 -20.82 -1.53
N GLN A 305 -0.83 -20.94 -1.28
CA GLN A 305 -1.83 -20.26 -2.10
C GLN A 305 -1.77 -18.72 -1.92
N ALA A 306 -1.59 -18.22 -0.69
CA ALA A 306 -1.46 -16.79 -0.43
C ALA A 306 -0.21 -16.18 -1.08
N LEU A 307 0.91 -16.91 -1.18
CA LEU A 307 2.12 -16.49 -1.90
C LEU A 307 1.90 -16.24 -3.39
N GLN A 308 0.86 -16.81 -3.99
CA GLN A 308 0.52 -16.62 -5.41
C GLN A 308 -0.34 -15.36 -5.64
N HIS A 309 -0.71 -14.64 -4.59
CA HIS A 309 -1.53 -13.45 -4.69
C HIS A 309 -0.79 -12.32 -5.44
N ASN A 310 -1.52 -11.47 -6.16
CA ASN A 310 -0.94 -10.40 -6.98
C ASN A 310 -0.38 -9.22 -6.16
N ALA A 311 -0.99 -8.91 -5.02
CA ALA A 311 -0.55 -7.84 -4.12
C ALA A 311 0.63 -8.29 -3.25
N GLY A 312 1.70 -7.46 -3.21
CA GLY A 312 2.91 -7.73 -2.42
C GLY A 312 2.65 -7.84 -0.92
N GLU A 313 1.86 -6.91 -0.38
CA GLU A 313 1.45 -6.88 1.04
C GLU A 313 0.79 -8.18 1.53
N VAL A 314 0.11 -8.93 0.66
CA VAL A 314 -0.45 -10.26 1.00
C VAL A 314 0.63 -11.32 1.03
N ARG A 315 1.54 -11.30 0.05
CA ARG A 315 2.67 -12.24 -0.04
C ARG A 315 3.64 -12.05 1.12
N ASP A 316 3.88 -10.82 1.54
CA ASP A 316 4.80 -10.49 2.63
C ASP A 316 4.35 -11.10 3.97
N VAL A 317 3.04 -11.09 4.25
CA VAL A 317 2.46 -11.75 5.42
C VAL A 317 2.63 -13.27 5.34
N ALA A 318 2.34 -13.86 4.17
CA ALA A 318 2.46 -15.30 3.97
C ALA A 318 3.93 -15.77 4.06
N GLU A 319 4.86 -15.03 3.46
CA GLU A 319 6.30 -15.29 3.55
C GLU A 319 6.79 -15.21 4.99
N ARG A 320 6.37 -14.17 5.74
CA ARG A 320 6.73 -14.02 7.15
C ARG A 320 6.24 -15.19 8.00
N LEU A 321 5.02 -15.66 7.78
CA LEU A 321 4.49 -16.83 8.48
C LEU A 321 5.24 -18.12 8.09
N ILE A 322 5.55 -18.35 6.82
CA ILE A 322 6.36 -19.52 6.40
C ILE A 322 7.75 -19.46 7.04
N LYS A 323 8.38 -18.29 7.08
CA LYS A 323 9.67 -18.06 7.74
C LYS A 323 9.61 -18.36 9.24
N GLN A 324 8.51 -18.00 9.90
CA GLN A 324 8.27 -18.35 11.30
C GLN A 324 8.08 -19.87 11.46
N MET A 325 7.24 -20.50 10.65
CA MET A 325 7.02 -21.94 10.68
C MET A 325 8.30 -22.74 10.44
N TYR A 326 9.20 -22.26 9.57
CA TYR A 326 10.49 -22.90 9.35
C TYR A 326 11.40 -22.82 10.58
N ARG A 327 11.40 -21.69 11.31
CA ARG A 327 12.13 -21.59 12.59
C ARG A 327 11.58 -22.59 13.61
N ASP A 328 10.26 -22.74 13.66
CA ASP A 328 9.60 -23.54 14.69
C ASP A 328 9.61 -25.06 14.40
N HIS A 329 9.61 -25.45 13.11
CA HIS A 329 9.46 -26.85 12.69
C HIS A 329 10.57 -27.38 11.78
N GLY A 330 11.37 -26.51 11.16
CA GLY A 330 12.51 -26.89 10.32
C GLY A 330 12.12 -27.57 9.01
N ALA A 331 12.89 -28.62 8.66
CA ALA A 331 12.85 -29.27 7.35
C ALA A 331 11.47 -29.69 6.81
N PRO A 332 10.51 -30.21 7.60
CA PRO A 332 9.18 -30.61 7.10
C PRO A 332 8.41 -29.49 6.37
N VAL A 333 8.71 -28.22 6.62
CA VAL A 333 8.13 -27.09 5.89
C VAL A 333 8.54 -27.10 4.41
N LYS A 334 9.74 -27.63 4.08
CA LYS A 334 10.26 -27.70 2.70
C LYS A 334 9.48 -28.65 1.82
N ASP A 335 8.79 -29.64 2.39
CA ASP A 335 7.99 -30.62 1.64
C ASP A 335 6.80 -29.99 0.91
N TYR A 336 6.39 -28.79 1.33
CA TYR A 336 5.30 -28.02 0.74
C TYR A 336 5.76 -27.01 -0.32
N LEU A 337 7.07 -26.86 -0.49
CA LEU A 337 7.68 -25.87 -1.37
C LEU A 337 8.17 -26.53 -2.66
N PRO A 338 8.36 -25.75 -3.74
CA PRO A 338 9.06 -26.25 -4.92
C PRO A 338 10.47 -26.76 -4.55
N PRO A 339 11.04 -27.70 -5.31
CA PRO A 339 12.38 -28.21 -5.03
C PRO A 339 13.42 -27.09 -5.04
N ASP A 340 14.35 -27.14 -4.08
CA ASP A 340 15.44 -26.18 -3.96
C ASP A 340 16.55 -26.43 -5.00
N ASP A 341 16.26 -26.05 -6.25
CA ASP A 341 17.19 -26.14 -7.38
C ASP A 341 17.52 -24.76 -7.96
N GLU A 342 18.56 -24.71 -8.81
CA GLU A 342 19.01 -23.44 -9.38
C GLU A 342 17.96 -22.78 -10.27
N LYS A 343 17.03 -23.56 -10.84
CA LYS A 343 15.90 -23.04 -11.63
C LYS A 343 14.91 -22.31 -10.73
N THR A 344 14.54 -22.88 -9.59
CA THR A 344 13.61 -22.28 -8.64
C THR A 344 14.22 -21.02 -8.00
N ARG A 345 15.51 -21.06 -7.64
CA ARG A 345 16.24 -19.89 -7.11
C ARG A 345 16.45 -18.75 -8.12
N LYS A 346 16.04 -18.87 -9.39
CA LYS A 346 15.96 -17.72 -10.32
C LYS A 346 14.82 -16.78 -9.96
N ASN A 347 13.74 -17.29 -9.37
CA ASN A 347 12.66 -16.46 -8.84
C ASN A 347 13.12 -15.81 -7.54
N THR A 348 13.02 -14.48 -7.46
CA THR A 348 13.45 -13.70 -6.30
C THR A 348 12.79 -14.14 -5.00
N LEU A 349 11.49 -14.45 -5.02
CA LEU A 349 10.73 -14.88 -3.83
C LEU A 349 11.27 -16.19 -3.27
N TRP A 350 11.40 -17.22 -4.12
CA TRP A 350 11.93 -18.51 -3.69
C TRP A 350 13.40 -18.42 -3.27
N ARG A 351 14.20 -17.62 -3.98
CA ARG A 351 15.59 -17.38 -3.60
C ARG A 351 15.70 -16.81 -2.18
N GLN A 352 14.96 -15.74 -1.88
CA GLN A 352 14.97 -15.10 -0.56
C GLN A 352 14.49 -16.05 0.54
N LEU A 353 13.48 -16.88 0.25
CA LEU A 353 12.96 -17.85 1.21
C LEU A 353 13.97 -18.97 1.51
N PHE A 354 14.62 -19.54 0.48
CA PHE A 354 15.65 -20.57 0.67
C PHE A 354 16.93 -20.03 1.28
N GLU A 355 17.36 -18.81 0.92
CA GLU A 355 18.50 -18.15 1.58
C GLU A 355 18.24 -17.96 3.08
N TYR A 356 17.02 -17.55 3.45
CA TYR A 356 16.62 -17.46 4.84
C TYR A 356 16.61 -18.83 5.54
N PHE A 357 16.18 -19.91 4.88
CA PHE A 357 16.27 -21.25 5.46
C PHE A 357 17.72 -21.72 5.64
N ASP A 358 18.60 -21.39 4.69
CA ASP A 358 20.03 -21.68 4.79
C ASP A 358 20.63 -20.93 6.00
N GLU A 359 20.25 -19.67 6.23
CA GLU A 359 20.65 -18.88 7.41
C GLU A 359 20.17 -19.52 8.72
N VAL A 360 18.90 -19.95 8.79
CA VAL A 360 18.34 -20.63 9.97
C VAL A 360 19.03 -21.98 10.23
N ASP A 361 19.39 -22.72 9.17
CA ASP A 361 20.14 -23.97 9.24
C ASP A 361 21.64 -23.75 9.58
N GLY A 362 22.12 -22.50 9.64
CA GLY A 362 23.53 -22.17 9.85
C GLY A 362 24.44 -22.50 8.66
N LYS A 363 23.87 -22.65 7.45
CA LYS A 363 24.63 -22.89 6.23
C LYS A 363 25.22 -21.58 5.71
N PRO A 364 26.49 -21.59 5.27
CA PRO A 364 27.12 -20.39 4.72
C PRO A 364 26.37 -19.93 3.46
N SER A 365 26.08 -18.63 3.36
CA SER A 365 25.35 -18.07 2.21
C SER A 365 26.12 -18.31 0.91
N LYS A 366 25.45 -18.25 -0.25
CA LYS A 366 26.15 -18.36 -1.56
C LYS A 366 27.31 -17.37 -1.70
N THR A 367 27.21 -16.20 -1.07
CA THR A 367 28.24 -15.16 -1.05
C THR A 367 29.41 -15.55 -0.15
N GLU A 368 29.13 -16.11 1.03
CA GLU A 368 30.16 -16.63 1.93
C GLU A 368 30.85 -17.85 1.34
N LEU A 369 30.11 -18.76 0.70
CA LEU A 369 30.66 -19.92 0.02
C LEU A 369 31.57 -19.49 -1.15
N LYS A 370 31.22 -18.44 -1.89
CA LYS A 370 32.11 -17.86 -2.91
C LYS A 370 33.36 -17.25 -2.29
N LYS A 371 33.25 -16.53 -1.17
CA LYS A 371 34.41 -15.98 -0.44
C LYS A 371 35.32 -17.08 0.12
N LEU A 372 34.73 -18.13 0.69
CA LEU A 372 35.44 -19.30 1.20
C LEU A 372 36.19 -20.02 0.07
N LYS A 373 35.52 -20.26 -1.07
CA LYS A 373 36.15 -20.84 -2.26
C LYS A 373 37.28 -19.97 -2.81
N ALA A 374 37.06 -18.66 -2.96
CA ALA A 374 38.09 -17.74 -3.41
C ALA A 374 39.28 -17.67 -2.44
N GLY A 375 39.02 -17.72 -1.13
CA GLY A 375 40.05 -17.78 -0.09
C GLY A 375 40.83 -19.09 -0.11
N GLU A 376 40.18 -20.23 -0.35
CA GLU A 376 40.84 -21.52 -0.57
C GLU A 376 41.68 -21.53 -1.85
N GLU A 377 41.19 -20.91 -2.92
CA GLU A 377 41.88 -20.82 -4.19
C GLU A 377 43.12 -19.91 -4.09
N LEU A 378 43.03 -18.81 -3.34
CA LEU A 378 44.18 -17.97 -2.96
C LEU A 378 45.21 -18.75 -2.11
N LYS A 379 44.76 -19.57 -1.15
CA LYS A 379 45.67 -20.42 -0.36
C LYS A 379 46.38 -21.45 -1.23
N LYS A 380 45.66 -22.13 -2.11
CA LYS A 380 46.23 -23.07 -3.09
C LYS A 380 47.22 -22.38 -4.02
N GLN A 381 46.91 -21.17 -4.48
CA GLN A 381 47.81 -20.41 -5.33
C GLN A 381 49.11 -20.01 -4.61
N ALA A 382 49.02 -19.59 -3.34
CA ALA A 382 50.18 -19.28 -2.52
C ALA A 382 51.04 -20.53 -2.24
N GLU A 383 50.42 -21.69 -2.03
CA GLU A 383 51.12 -22.97 -1.85
C GLU A 383 51.86 -23.40 -3.13
N ILE A 384 51.24 -23.23 -4.30
CA ILE A 384 51.89 -23.48 -5.60
C ILE A 384 53.09 -22.55 -5.80
N GLU A 385 52.97 -21.27 -5.45
CA GLU A 385 54.06 -20.31 -5.59
C GLU A 385 55.25 -20.64 -4.66
N ASP A 386 54.99 -21.08 -3.43
CA ASP A 386 56.04 -21.52 -2.51
C ASP A 386 56.76 -22.79 -3.01
N LEU A 387 56.00 -23.77 -3.51
CA LEU A 387 56.55 -24.98 -4.11
C LEU A 387 57.40 -24.66 -5.36
N GLN A 388 56.99 -23.70 -6.18
CA GLN A 388 57.77 -23.23 -7.33
C GLN A 388 59.08 -22.56 -6.89
N LYS A 389 59.09 -21.76 -5.82
CA LYS A 389 60.31 -21.18 -5.25
C LYS A 389 61.27 -22.24 -4.71
N GLN A 390 60.77 -23.26 -4.03
CA GLN A 390 61.59 -24.38 -3.56
C GLN A 390 62.21 -25.16 -4.75
N LEU A 391 61.46 -25.37 -5.82
CA LEU A 391 61.96 -25.97 -7.07
C LEU A 391 63.02 -25.11 -7.77
N GLN A 392 62.84 -23.79 -7.79
CA GLN A 392 63.80 -22.84 -8.34
C GLN A 392 65.13 -22.89 -7.57
N GLN A 393 65.08 -22.87 -6.23
CA GLN A 393 66.27 -22.98 -5.38
C GLN A 393 67.00 -24.32 -5.59
N LEU A 394 66.26 -25.43 -5.73
CA LEU A 394 66.86 -26.74 -6.04
C LEU A 394 67.53 -26.77 -7.42
N ARG A 395 66.96 -26.08 -8.41
CA ARG A 395 67.58 -25.92 -9.75
C ARG A 395 68.85 -25.07 -9.68
N GLU A 396 68.87 -23.99 -8.92
CA GLU A 396 70.05 -23.14 -8.72
C GLU A 396 71.17 -23.88 -7.97
N ILE A 397 70.83 -24.69 -6.96
CA ILE A 397 71.78 -25.56 -6.25
C ILE A 397 72.39 -26.62 -7.18
N ASN A 398 71.59 -27.18 -8.11
CA ASN A 398 72.10 -28.13 -9.10
C ASN A 398 72.90 -27.45 -10.22
N ALA A 399 72.54 -26.23 -10.63
CA ALA A 399 73.32 -25.43 -11.58
C ALA A 399 74.67 -24.97 -11.00
N GLY A 400 74.78 -24.86 -9.67
CA GLY A 400 76.01 -24.50 -8.95
C GLY A 400 77.10 -25.58 -8.90
N LYS A 401 76.89 -26.79 -9.44
CA LYS A 401 77.92 -27.85 -9.46
C LYS A 401 78.87 -27.83 -10.66
N HIS A 402 78.74 -26.86 -11.57
CA HIS A 402 79.68 -26.67 -12.70
C HIS A 402 80.16 -25.22 -12.85
N ALA A 403 80.92 -24.70 -11.88
CA ALA A 403 81.92 -23.66 -12.15
C ALA A 403 82.87 -23.49 -10.95
N ARG A 404 84.16 -23.71 -11.19
CA ARG A 404 85.27 -23.58 -10.25
C ARG A 404 86.03 -22.30 -10.60
N GLY A 405 86.40 -21.47 -9.62
CA GLY A 405 87.63 -20.67 -9.70
C GLY A 405 87.55 -19.13 -9.57
N LYS A 406 88.25 -18.65 -8.53
CA LYS A 406 89.11 -17.44 -8.40
C LYS A 406 88.55 -16.00 -8.30
N ASP A 407 89.04 -15.40 -7.21
CA ASP A 407 89.54 -14.03 -6.97
C ASP A 407 88.63 -12.80 -7.08
N GLY A 408 88.44 -12.15 -5.92
CA GLY A 408 88.83 -10.74 -5.78
C GLY A 408 87.74 -9.68 -5.65
N ARG A 409 87.74 -9.05 -4.46
CA ARG A 409 87.51 -7.61 -4.20
C ARG A 409 86.13 -7.19 -3.65
N GLN A 410 86.21 -6.70 -2.41
CA GLN A 410 85.19 -6.04 -1.61
C GLN A 410 84.54 -4.83 -2.30
N LYS A 411 83.24 -4.60 -2.03
CA LYS A 411 82.75 -3.34 -1.43
C LYS A 411 81.40 -3.54 -0.73
N LYS A 412 81.29 -2.85 0.40
CA LYS A 412 80.25 -2.84 1.42
C LYS A 412 78.91 -2.27 0.93
N ALA A 413 77.80 -2.71 1.51
CA ALA A 413 76.91 -1.85 2.30
C ALA A 413 75.88 -2.70 3.07
N ASP A 414 75.63 -2.25 4.28
CA ASP A 414 74.86 -2.84 5.37
C ASP A 414 73.38 -3.14 5.08
N MET A 415 72.85 -4.22 5.70
CA MET A 415 71.84 -4.09 6.77
C MET A 415 71.56 -5.44 7.43
N LYS A 416 71.78 -5.49 8.75
CA LYS A 416 71.47 -6.63 9.63
C LYS A 416 70.01 -6.60 10.09
N PRO A 417 69.47 -7.75 10.53
CA PRO A 417 68.04 -8.01 10.71
C PRO A 417 67.59 -7.81 12.16
N LYS A 418 66.28 -7.71 12.37
CA LYS A 418 65.65 -8.25 13.60
C LYS A 418 64.14 -8.45 13.47
N SER A 419 63.78 -9.69 13.76
CA SER A 419 62.49 -10.21 14.20
C SER A 419 61.74 -9.33 15.22
N LYS A 420 60.40 -9.31 15.17
CA LYS A 420 59.51 -10.01 16.12
C LYS A 420 58.05 -9.59 15.99
N ALA A 421 57.20 -10.60 16.17
CA ALA A 421 55.92 -10.60 16.87
C ALA A 421 54.85 -9.57 16.45
N LYS A 422 53.84 -10.11 15.76
CA LYS A 422 52.47 -9.59 15.74
C LYS A 422 51.89 -9.63 17.15
N ASN A 423 51.35 -8.52 17.61
CA ASN A 423 50.25 -8.51 18.57
C ASN A 423 49.16 -7.62 17.99
N ALA A 424 47.96 -8.19 17.98
CA ALA A 424 46.71 -7.54 17.64
C ALA A 424 46.41 -6.40 18.61
N LYS A 425 45.85 -5.32 18.07
CA LYS A 425 44.84 -4.52 18.74
C LYS A 425 43.91 -3.99 17.66
N ASP A 426 42.68 -4.48 17.75
CA ASP A 426 41.47 -3.96 17.14
C ASP A 426 41.33 -2.47 17.46
N ASP A 427 40.97 -1.69 16.45
CA ASP A 427 40.00 -0.59 16.51
C ASP A 427 39.67 -0.22 15.05
N ASP A 428 38.40 0.13 14.81
CA ASP A 428 37.71 0.39 13.53
C ASP A 428 37.34 -0.83 12.65
N ASP A 429 36.07 -1.22 12.62
CA ASP A 429 35.07 -0.47 11.82
C ASP A 429 33.67 -1.13 11.98
N LEU A 430 32.86 -0.57 12.87
CA LEU A 430 31.41 -0.81 12.88
C LEU A 430 30.78 0.09 11.81
N SER A 431 30.82 -0.35 10.56
CA SER A 431 30.04 0.27 9.47
C SER A 431 29.21 -0.79 8.73
N VAL A 432 28.31 -1.45 9.45
CA VAL A 432 27.16 -2.11 8.83
C VAL A 432 26.09 -1.04 8.66
N PHE A 433 25.63 -0.84 7.42
CA PHE A 433 24.61 0.12 6.92
C PHE A 433 25.07 1.48 6.36
N THR A 434 25.93 1.49 5.33
CA THR A 434 26.01 2.65 4.41
C THR A 434 26.08 2.22 2.94
N VAL A 435 24.96 1.74 2.42
CA VAL A 435 24.64 1.71 0.99
C VAL A 435 23.20 2.21 0.92
N ASP A 436 22.84 3.34 0.34
CA ASP A 436 23.59 4.35 -0.40
C ASP A 436 22.67 5.58 -0.33
N ASN A 437 23.21 6.77 -0.03
CA ASN A 437 22.51 8.06 -0.10
C ASN A 437 22.19 8.42 -1.57
N THR A 438 21.62 7.48 -2.33
CA THR A 438 21.50 7.45 -3.78
C THR A 438 20.07 7.12 -4.17
N CYS A 439 19.46 7.97 -5.00
CA CYS A 439 18.14 7.70 -5.56
C CYS A 439 18.22 6.59 -6.63
N ILE A 440 17.40 5.56 -6.51
CA ILE A 440 17.37 4.41 -7.44
C ILE A 440 16.88 4.78 -8.85
N PHE A 441 16.10 5.85 -8.98
CA PHE A 441 15.46 6.23 -10.25
C PHE A 441 16.35 7.15 -11.09
N CYS A 442 16.82 8.26 -10.50
CA CYS A 442 17.66 9.23 -11.21
C CYS A 442 19.16 9.00 -10.99
N GLY A 443 19.56 8.12 -10.07
CA GLY A 443 20.97 7.85 -9.75
C GLY A 443 21.67 8.98 -8.99
N GLU A 444 20.95 10.01 -8.54
CA GLU A 444 21.52 11.13 -7.81
C GLU A 444 22.03 10.67 -6.44
N LYS A 445 23.27 11.02 -6.10
CA LYS A 445 23.86 10.83 -4.77
C LYS A 445 23.83 12.13 -3.99
N ASN A 446 23.31 12.11 -2.76
CA ASN A 446 23.26 13.28 -1.90
C ASN A 446 23.25 12.87 -0.43
N GLU A 447 24.15 13.41 0.39
CA GLU A 447 24.24 13.08 1.83
C GLU A 447 22.94 13.30 2.62
N SER A 448 22.06 14.18 2.14
CA SER A 448 20.72 14.39 2.72
C SER A 448 19.69 13.32 2.35
N PHE A 449 20.04 12.33 1.51
CA PHE A 449 19.17 11.20 1.14
C PHE A 449 19.17 10.10 2.21
N THR A 450 18.82 10.48 3.44
CA THR A 450 18.35 9.54 4.47
C THR A 450 17.02 8.92 4.03
N GLU A 451 16.47 7.98 4.80
CA GLU A 451 15.15 7.38 4.52
C GLU A 451 14.08 8.46 4.26
N GLU A 452 13.97 9.46 5.13
CA GLU A 452 13.03 10.58 4.97
C GLU A 452 13.43 11.54 3.84
N GLY A 453 14.73 11.69 3.59
CA GLY A 453 15.26 12.50 2.50
C GLY A 453 14.95 11.93 1.12
N LEU A 454 15.01 10.59 0.99
CA LEU A 454 14.63 9.86 -0.22
C LEU A 454 13.13 9.96 -0.48
N ASP A 455 12.29 9.83 0.55
CA ASP A 455 10.84 10.00 0.42
C ASP A 455 10.49 11.41 -0.09
N LEU A 456 11.12 12.44 0.47
CA LEU A 456 10.95 13.81 0.00
C LEU A 456 11.44 13.98 -1.44
N HIS A 457 12.56 13.35 -1.80
CA HIS A 457 13.08 13.35 -3.16
C HIS A 457 12.10 12.69 -4.13
N TYR A 458 11.59 11.49 -3.83
CA TYR A 458 10.60 10.81 -4.67
C TYR A 458 9.33 11.66 -4.84
N TRP A 459 8.86 12.24 -3.74
CA TRP A 459 7.63 13.03 -3.73
C TRP A 459 7.75 14.35 -4.49
N LYS A 460 8.85 15.11 -4.36
CA LYS A 460 8.95 16.48 -4.92
C LYS A 460 9.95 16.64 -6.05
N ASN A 461 11.09 15.96 -5.98
CA ASN A 461 12.30 16.41 -6.67
C ASN A 461 12.77 15.46 -7.78
N CYS A 462 12.47 14.16 -7.70
CA CYS A 462 12.98 13.18 -8.64
C CYS A 462 12.47 13.45 -10.07
N PRO A 463 13.35 13.73 -11.05
CA PRO A 463 12.97 14.06 -12.42
C PRO A 463 12.40 12.87 -13.19
N MET A 464 12.64 11.64 -12.73
CA MET A 464 12.16 10.39 -13.33
C MET A 464 10.72 10.03 -12.89
N LEU A 465 10.21 10.71 -11.85
CA LEU A 465 8.92 10.41 -11.24
C LEU A 465 7.93 11.55 -11.43
N LYS A 466 6.64 11.20 -11.49
CA LYS A 466 5.52 12.13 -11.52
C LYS A 466 4.44 11.68 -10.54
N ARG A 467 3.77 12.65 -9.93
CA ARG A 467 2.55 12.39 -9.16
C ARG A 467 1.37 12.24 -10.11
N CYS A 468 0.68 11.11 -10.05
CA CYS A 468 -0.53 10.85 -10.83
C CYS A 468 -1.61 11.88 -10.50
N ALA A 469 -2.24 12.46 -11.53
CA ALA A 469 -3.29 13.46 -11.35
C ALA A 469 -4.55 12.86 -10.71
N ASN A 470 -4.76 11.55 -10.88
CA ASN A 470 -5.96 10.85 -10.45
C ASN A 470 -5.83 10.25 -9.03
N CYS A 471 -4.96 9.25 -8.84
CA CYS A 471 -4.79 8.55 -7.56
C CYS A 471 -3.74 9.16 -6.63
N LYS A 472 -3.04 10.22 -7.09
CA LYS A 472 -2.02 10.95 -6.31
C LYS A 472 -0.77 10.15 -5.92
N GLN A 473 -0.61 8.91 -6.38
CA GLN A 473 0.61 8.11 -6.23
C GLN A 473 1.78 8.71 -7.02
N VAL A 474 2.99 8.50 -6.53
CA VAL A 474 4.23 8.84 -7.24
C VAL A 474 4.63 7.64 -8.08
N VAL A 475 4.78 7.85 -9.38
CA VAL A 475 5.01 6.78 -10.36
C VAL A 475 6.11 7.19 -11.34
N GLU A 476 6.81 6.22 -11.90
CA GLU A 476 7.76 6.47 -12.99
C GLU A 476 7.05 7.04 -14.22
N ILE A 477 7.67 8.04 -14.84
CA ILE A 477 7.12 8.64 -16.06
C ILE A 477 7.12 7.62 -17.20
N ALA A 478 8.10 6.71 -17.24
CA ALA A 478 8.23 5.67 -18.26
C ALA A 478 7.05 4.68 -18.26
N THR A 479 6.48 4.41 -17.09
CA THR A 479 5.36 3.46 -16.90
C THR A 479 4.03 4.17 -16.63
N TYR A 480 3.98 5.50 -16.69
CA TYR A 480 2.81 6.29 -16.32
C TYR A 480 1.54 5.93 -17.10
N THR A 481 1.67 5.69 -18.40
CA THR A 481 0.56 5.25 -19.26
C THR A 481 0.00 3.91 -18.81
N ASP A 482 0.87 2.94 -18.52
CA ASP A 482 0.46 1.62 -18.06
C ASP A 482 -0.19 1.71 -16.68
N HIS A 483 0.39 2.51 -15.77
CA HIS A 483 -0.21 2.81 -14.48
C HIS A 483 -1.66 3.32 -14.62
N ILE A 484 -1.93 4.29 -15.50
CA ILE A 484 -3.31 4.80 -15.71
C ILE A 484 -4.26 3.69 -16.19
N LEU A 485 -3.78 2.79 -17.05
CA LEU A 485 -4.61 1.79 -17.71
C LEU A 485 -4.85 0.53 -16.88
N THR A 486 -3.93 0.16 -15.97
CA THR A 486 -3.96 -1.14 -15.28
C THR A 486 -4.08 -1.00 -13.75
N GLU A 487 -3.41 -0.01 -13.16
CA GLU A 487 -3.23 0.12 -11.70
C GLU A 487 -4.08 1.25 -11.08
N CYS A 488 -4.29 2.35 -11.79
CA CYS A 488 -4.89 3.56 -11.26
C CYS A 488 -6.35 3.34 -10.82
N GLU A 489 -6.75 3.98 -9.71
CA GLU A 489 -8.12 3.91 -9.17
C GLU A 489 -9.19 4.31 -10.20
N THR A 490 -8.85 5.21 -11.12
CA THR A 490 -9.76 5.72 -12.16
C THR A 490 -9.56 5.07 -13.53
N LYS A 491 -8.87 3.93 -13.63
CA LYS A 491 -8.55 3.25 -14.90
C LYS A 491 -9.75 2.99 -15.81
N SER A 492 -10.94 2.78 -15.24
CA SER A 492 -12.19 2.59 -15.99
C SER A 492 -12.56 3.79 -16.86
N ASN A 493 -12.01 4.97 -16.57
CA ASN A 493 -12.29 6.21 -17.29
C ASN A 493 -11.31 6.45 -18.44
N PHE A 494 -10.35 5.55 -18.68
CA PHE A 494 -9.34 5.69 -19.71
C PHE A 494 -9.36 4.49 -20.67
N SER A 495 -8.84 4.72 -21.87
CA SER A 495 -8.65 3.72 -22.93
C SER A 495 -7.33 3.98 -23.64
N LYS A 496 -6.63 2.90 -24.03
CA LYS A 496 -5.35 3.00 -24.74
C LYS A 496 -5.57 3.39 -26.20
N CYS A 497 -4.97 4.49 -26.64
CA CYS A 497 -5.01 4.88 -28.03
C CYS A 497 -4.17 3.91 -28.90
N PRO A 498 -4.71 3.34 -29.99
CA PRO A 498 -3.97 2.40 -30.84
C PRO A 498 -2.85 3.08 -31.65
N ARG A 499 -2.84 4.42 -31.73
CA ARG A 499 -1.88 5.18 -32.54
C ARG A 499 -0.73 5.76 -31.72
N CYS A 500 -1.02 6.52 -30.65
CA CYS A 500 0.03 7.09 -29.78
C CYS A 500 0.36 6.18 -28.58
N THR A 501 -0.41 5.12 -28.34
CA THR A 501 -0.27 4.19 -27.20
C THR A 501 -0.51 4.79 -25.82
N GLU A 502 -0.86 6.07 -25.73
CA GLU A 502 -1.17 6.76 -24.47
C GLU A 502 -2.56 6.44 -23.91
N ALA A 503 -2.77 6.76 -22.63
CA ALA A 503 -4.04 6.61 -21.94
C ALA A 503 -4.89 7.86 -22.17
N ILE A 504 -5.97 7.72 -22.94
CA ILE A 504 -6.89 8.80 -23.29
C ILE A 504 -8.19 8.64 -22.51
N ALA A 505 -8.74 9.74 -21.99
CA ALA A 505 -10.02 9.71 -21.29
C ALA A 505 -11.13 9.20 -22.21
N ARG A 506 -11.98 8.30 -21.73
CA ARG A 506 -13.06 7.70 -22.53
C ARG A 506 -14.03 8.72 -23.10
N SER A 507 -14.25 9.83 -22.39
CA SER A 507 -15.08 10.95 -22.86
C SER A 507 -14.53 11.63 -24.12
N GLU A 508 -13.22 11.55 -24.35
CA GLU A 508 -12.51 12.22 -25.45
C GLU A 508 -11.92 11.22 -26.46
N PHE A 509 -12.06 9.91 -26.22
CA PHE A 509 -11.40 8.86 -26.97
C PHE A 509 -11.82 8.86 -28.44
N ASP A 510 -13.12 8.90 -28.71
CA ASP A 510 -13.65 8.84 -30.09
C ASP A 510 -13.20 10.05 -30.90
N GLN A 511 -13.23 11.25 -30.30
CA GLN A 511 -12.76 12.48 -30.92
C GLN A 511 -11.25 12.45 -31.16
N HIS A 512 -10.46 12.02 -30.17
CA HIS A 512 -9.01 11.86 -30.29
C HIS A 512 -8.61 10.93 -31.44
N VAL A 513 -9.30 9.78 -31.58
CA VAL A 513 -9.03 8.80 -32.63
C VAL A 513 -9.49 9.33 -34.00
N ALA A 514 -10.61 10.04 -34.07
CA ALA A 514 -11.13 10.64 -35.29
C ALA A 514 -10.19 11.75 -35.84
N ASP A 515 -9.75 12.65 -34.97
CA ASP A 515 -8.95 13.82 -35.36
C ASP A 515 -7.54 13.46 -35.81
N LYS A 516 -7.02 12.30 -35.38
CA LYS A 516 -5.69 11.81 -35.80
C LYS A 516 -4.56 12.83 -35.53
N ALA A 517 -4.79 13.75 -34.59
CA ALA A 517 -3.88 14.84 -34.25
C ALA A 517 -2.77 14.41 -33.28
N CYS A 518 -2.86 13.19 -32.73
CA CYS A 518 -1.83 12.64 -31.86
C CYS A 518 -0.56 12.22 -32.61
N SER A 519 0.58 12.38 -31.94
CA SER A 519 1.87 11.88 -32.39
C SER A 519 1.86 10.35 -32.37
N ALA A 520 2.00 9.71 -33.53
CA ALA A 520 1.99 8.25 -33.59
C ALA A 520 3.22 7.67 -32.90
N ALA A 521 3.03 6.65 -32.08
CA ALA A 521 4.12 5.91 -31.46
C ALA A 521 4.87 5.14 -32.54
N LYS A 522 6.20 5.31 -32.59
CA LYS A 522 7.05 4.63 -33.57
C LYS A 522 7.56 3.30 -33.00
N PRO A 523 7.52 2.19 -33.76
CA PRO A 523 8.09 0.92 -33.34
C PRO A 523 9.57 1.07 -32.97
N GLY A 524 9.99 0.51 -31.84
CA GLY A 524 11.37 0.56 -31.37
C GLY A 524 11.81 1.87 -30.73
N LEU A 525 10.88 2.82 -30.51
CA LEU A 525 11.09 4.05 -29.73
C LEU A 525 10.15 4.06 -28.51
N ASN A 526 10.57 4.76 -27.46
CA ASN A 526 9.71 5.07 -26.33
C ASN A 526 8.78 6.25 -26.68
N HIS A 527 7.64 6.37 -26.01
CA HIS A 527 6.70 7.48 -26.21
C HIS A 527 6.43 8.20 -24.89
N CYS A 528 6.77 9.49 -24.81
CA CYS A 528 6.74 10.25 -23.56
C CYS A 528 5.34 10.83 -23.27
N PRO A 529 4.65 10.42 -22.19
CA PRO A 529 3.28 10.88 -21.90
C PRO A 529 3.21 12.32 -21.37
N LEU A 530 4.36 13.00 -21.23
CA LEU A 530 4.40 14.41 -20.80
C LEU A 530 4.43 15.37 -21.98
N CYS A 531 5.21 15.05 -23.02
CA CYS A 531 5.36 15.90 -24.20
C CYS A 531 4.80 15.26 -25.49
N HIS A 532 4.33 14.01 -25.43
CA HIS A 532 3.74 13.27 -26.54
C HIS A 532 4.71 13.03 -27.70
N GLU A 533 6.01 13.04 -27.43
CA GLU A 533 7.07 12.83 -28.43
C GLU A 533 7.66 11.42 -28.35
N ASN A 534 8.14 10.93 -29.50
CA ASN A 534 8.90 9.69 -29.55
C ASN A 534 10.36 9.98 -29.16
N ILE A 535 10.90 9.17 -28.25
CA ILE A 535 12.24 9.32 -27.69
C ILE A 535 13.06 8.03 -27.90
N PRO A 536 14.40 8.07 -27.79
CA PRO A 536 15.22 6.87 -27.92
C PRO A 536 14.72 5.73 -27.02
N SER A 537 14.82 4.49 -27.49
CA SER A 537 14.41 3.30 -26.73
C SER A 537 15.34 2.99 -25.56
N GLY A 538 14.86 2.15 -24.65
CA GLY A 538 15.60 1.74 -23.45
C GLY A 538 15.54 2.76 -22.30
N GLU A 539 16.12 2.39 -21.16
CA GLU A 539 16.16 3.24 -19.96
C GLU A 539 17.03 4.48 -20.15
N ASP A 540 18.13 4.36 -20.90
CA ASP A 540 19.05 5.47 -21.16
C ASP A 540 18.36 6.59 -21.96
N GLY A 541 17.48 6.24 -22.90
CA GLY A 541 16.66 7.20 -23.63
C GLY A 541 15.69 7.98 -22.74
N TRP A 542 15.12 7.34 -21.71
CA TRP A 542 14.29 8.02 -20.71
C TRP A 542 15.13 8.95 -19.83
N LYS A 543 16.29 8.50 -19.34
CA LYS A 543 17.18 9.32 -18.51
C LYS A 543 17.66 10.55 -19.28
N GLU A 544 18.14 10.36 -20.51
CA GLU A 544 18.56 11.46 -21.37
C GLU A 544 17.40 12.43 -21.63
N HIS A 545 16.22 11.93 -21.98
CA HIS A 545 15.07 12.78 -22.24
C HIS A 545 14.57 13.52 -20.99
N LEU A 546 14.53 12.89 -19.81
CA LEU A 546 13.94 13.49 -18.62
C LEU A 546 14.91 14.37 -17.81
N MET A 547 16.23 14.17 -17.97
CA MET A 547 17.25 14.83 -17.15
C MET A 547 18.17 15.79 -17.92
N SER A 548 18.25 15.71 -19.25
CA SER A 548 19.15 16.57 -20.03
C SER A 548 18.66 18.02 -20.15
N LYS A 549 19.60 18.94 -20.46
CA LYS A 549 19.32 20.37 -20.69
C LYS A 549 18.39 20.63 -21.88
N THR A 550 18.43 19.76 -22.88
CA THR A 550 17.59 19.81 -24.09
C THR A 550 16.40 18.84 -24.05
N GLY A 551 16.20 18.15 -22.92
CA GLY A 551 15.17 17.13 -22.73
C GLY A 551 13.74 17.67 -22.59
N CYS A 552 12.85 16.86 -22.01
CA CYS A 552 11.41 17.06 -21.89
C CYS A 552 11.03 18.43 -21.32
N LYS A 553 10.57 19.34 -22.17
CA LYS A 553 10.12 20.69 -21.75
C LYS A 553 8.88 20.66 -20.86
N GLN A 554 8.10 19.58 -20.94
CA GLN A 554 6.87 19.38 -20.15
C GLN A 554 7.13 18.63 -18.83
N ASN A 555 8.38 18.27 -18.51
CA ASN A 555 8.73 17.73 -17.21
C ASN A 555 9.06 18.87 -16.23
N PRO A 556 8.16 19.21 -15.27
CA PRO A 556 8.38 20.33 -14.35
C PRO A 556 9.57 20.10 -13.41
N ARG A 557 10.00 18.84 -13.21
CA ARG A 557 11.12 18.47 -12.34
C ARG A 557 12.46 18.44 -13.06
N ARG A 558 12.49 18.56 -14.39
CA ARG A 558 13.73 18.56 -15.18
C ARG A 558 14.63 19.74 -14.85
N LEU A 559 14.07 20.94 -14.65
CA LEU A 559 14.87 22.14 -14.35
C LEU A 559 15.59 22.03 -13.01
N LEU A 560 15.04 21.29 -12.04
CA LEU A 560 15.70 21.01 -10.76
C LEU A 560 16.94 20.14 -10.96
N ALA A 561 16.90 19.20 -11.90
CA ALA A 561 18.05 18.37 -12.27
C ALA A 561 19.12 19.16 -13.05
N VAL A 562 18.69 20.07 -13.93
CA VAL A 562 19.59 20.86 -14.80
C VAL A 562 20.28 22.03 -14.07
N ASN A 563 19.62 22.62 -13.08
CA ASN A 563 20.12 23.81 -12.36
C ASN A 563 21.00 23.46 -11.14
N LYS A 564 21.33 22.19 -10.91
CA LYS A 564 22.18 21.77 -9.80
C LYS A 564 23.66 21.90 -10.20
N PRO A 565 24.50 22.63 -9.44
CA PRO A 565 25.93 22.70 -9.74
C PRO A 565 26.55 21.30 -9.58
N ALA A 566 27.35 20.88 -10.56
CA ALA A 566 28.03 19.59 -10.54
C ALA A 566 29.01 19.52 -9.35
N ALA A 567 28.77 18.60 -8.42
CA ALA A 567 29.72 18.30 -7.35
C ALA A 567 30.85 17.41 -7.91
N GLY A 568 32.01 18.03 -8.18
CA GLY A 568 33.33 17.47 -7.95
C GLY A 568 33.88 16.40 -8.92
N THR A 569 34.38 16.83 -10.09
CA THR A 569 35.57 16.22 -10.70
C THR A 569 36.78 17.05 -10.26
N LEU A 570 37.53 16.59 -9.26
CA LEU A 570 38.80 17.22 -8.87
C LEU A 570 39.89 16.84 -9.89
N ALA A 571 40.12 17.71 -10.88
CA ALA A 571 41.36 17.73 -11.64
C ALA A 571 42.38 18.57 -10.87
N ILE A 572 43.48 17.94 -10.47
CA ILE A 572 44.64 18.62 -9.89
C ILE A 572 45.37 19.34 -11.03
N SER A 573 45.33 20.67 -11.01
CA SER A 573 46.30 21.50 -11.72
C SER A 573 46.80 22.59 -10.80
N HIS A 574 48.04 22.43 -10.36
CA HIS A 574 48.87 23.50 -9.82
C HIS A 574 48.77 24.73 -10.72
N LEU A 575 48.69 25.93 -10.15
CA LEU A 575 49.44 27.10 -10.64
C LEU A 575 49.42 28.25 -9.64
N THR A 576 50.61 28.82 -9.54
CA THR A 576 51.10 29.96 -8.80
C THR A 576 50.32 31.26 -9.02
N THR A 577 50.09 32.01 -7.94
CA THR A 577 49.72 33.44 -7.96
C THR A 577 50.76 34.29 -8.70
N PRO A 578 50.31 35.37 -9.36
CA PRO A 578 50.73 36.67 -8.86
C PRO A 578 49.61 37.70 -8.75
N MET A 579 49.87 38.67 -7.89
CA MET A 579 49.04 39.82 -7.53
C MET A 579 48.68 40.71 -8.72
N SER A 580 47.52 41.36 -8.64
CA SER A 580 47.37 42.70 -9.22
C SER A 580 46.42 43.56 -8.40
N SER A 581 46.93 44.72 -8.05
CA SER A 581 46.30 45.85 -7.40
C SER A 581 45.53 46.72 -8.40
N GLY A 582 44.29 47.08 -8.02
CA GLY A 582 43.79 48.46 -8.10
C GLY A 582 43.17 48.96 -9.40
N GLY A 583 42.02 49.63 -9.24
CA GLY A 583 41.51 50.69 -10.12
C GLY A 583 40.36 50.25 -11.04
N LEU A 584 39.10 50.45 -10.68
CA LEU A 584 38.29 51.67 -10.85
C LEU A 584 37.81 51.96 -12.28
N TYR A 585 36.47 52.01 -12.37
CA TYR A 585 35.64 52.90 -13.18
C TYR A 585 35.34 52.63 -14.67
N ARG A 586 34.04 52.34 -14.88
CA ARG A 586 33.05 53.13 -15.68
C ARG A 586 32.81 52.74 -17.15
N LYS A 587 31.51 52.48 -17.41
CA LYS A 587 30.70 52.74 -18.64
C LYS A 587 31.19 52.01 -19.91
N GLN A 588 30.34 51.30 -20.65
CA GLN A 588 28.95 51.59 -21.07
C GLN A 588 28.11 50.31 -21.08
#